data_AF-A0A963R4J2-F1
#
_entry.id   AF-A0A963R4J2-F1
#
_cell.length_a   1.000
_cell.length_b   1.000
_cell.length_c   1.000
_cell.angle_alpha   90.00
_cell.angle_beta   90.00
_cell.angle_gamma   90.00
#
_symmetry.space_group_name_H-M   'P 1'
#
loop_
_entity.id
_entity.type
_entity.pdbx_description
1 polymer ?
#
loop_
_entity_poly.entity_id
_entity_poly.type
_entity_poly.pdbx_seq_one_letter_code
_entity_poly.pdbx_strand_id
1 'polypeptide(L)'
;MNLSIKFRNGNLVRIFLALLTFCLWPQAARADHLCAGRSNEYTVTEVYDEFGGVVEAWCEWGSDGAESAAAMRYYSPEEWKAFAEHGAEVEAANAQERILAGKRYRQLQEGVWFMPGEEPFAGWSSGSTSTTRPGTRGPETGGSCTVSFWTLDGAVTLSAPGGRNGVAVISYMGYTIPAPDKTGKRKFSLTQSGATQTVTATISKVGLGKRKQGMVTFAVPSGNILVGAIEDVQDYRLAEKGKTIFSGQWHDGLKARDALARCLARHP
;
A
#
# COMPACT_ATOMS: atom_id res chain seq x y z
N MET A 1 11.14 69.39 -13.96
CA MET A 1 11.16 68.38 -12.88
C MET A 1 11.77 67.11 -13.44
N ASN A 2 13.03 66.82 -13.08
CA ASN A 2 13.73 65.61 -13.48
C ASN A 2 13.36 64.47 -12.53
N LEU A 3 12.70 63.43 -13.03
CA LEU A 3 12.47 62.19 -12.28
C LEU A 3 13.67 61.26 -12.49
N SER A 4 14.59 61.27 -11.53
CA SER A 4 15.67 60.30 -11.41
C SER A 4 15.10 59.01 -10.82
N ILE A 5 14.92 57.97 -11.65
CA ILE A 5 14.60 56.63 -11.18
C ILE A 5 15.92 55.94 -10.83
N LYS A 6 16.25 55.91 -9.53
CA LYS A 6 17.34 55.08 -8.99
C LYS A 6 16.91 53.60 -9.03
N PHE A 7 17.39 52.85 -10.01
CA PHE A 7 17.33 51.39 -9.98
C PHE A 7 18.26 50.86 -8.87
N ARG A 8 17.67 50.11 -7.93
CA ARG A 8 18.36 49.48 -6.80
C ARG A 8 19.10 48.23 -7.33
N ASN A 9 20.35 48.44 -7.70
CA ASN A 9 21.18 47.65 -8.62
C ASN A 9 21.78 46.34 -8.04
N GLY A 10 21.01 45.55 -7.28
CA GLY A 10 21.53 44.31 -6.65
C GLY A 10 20.83 43.03 -7.08
N ASN A 11 19.49 43.02 -7.04
CA ASN A 11 18.73 41.78 -7.23
C ASN A 11 18.36 41.51 -8.69
N LEU A 12 18.14 42.55 -9.49
CA LEU A 12 17.80 42.40 -10.91
C LEU A 12 18.98 41.85 -11.73
N VAL A 13 20.21 42.27 -11.42
CA VAL A 13 21.43 41.75 -12.04
C VAL A 13 21.65 40.28 -11.69
N ARG A 14 21.36 39.87 -10.45
CA ARG A 14 21.47 38.46 -10.02
C ARG A 14 20.42 37.56 -10.68
N ILE A 15 19.20 38.05 -10.87
CA ILE A 15 18.14 37.30 -11.58
C ILE A 15 18.49 37.18 -13.07
N PHE A 16 19.03 38.24 -13.69
CA PHE A 16 19.48 38.20 -15.08
C PHE A 16 20.67 37.27 -15.29
N LEU A 17 21.65 37.27 -14.39
CA LEU A 17 22.81 36.35 -14.45
C LEU A 17 22.40 34.88 -14.22
N ALA A 18 21.44 34.61 -13.32
CA ALA A 18 20.92 33.26 -13.09
C ALA A 18 20.12 32.72 -14.29
N LEU A 19 19.35 33.57 -14.97
CA LEU A 19 18.66 33.21 -16.21
C LEU A 19 19.64 33.01 -17.38
N LEU A 20 20.68 33.83 -17.48
CA LEU A 20 21.76 33.64 -18.46
C LEU A 20 22.51 32.33 -18.25
N THR A 21 22.72 31.88 -17.01
CA THR A 21 23.33 30.55 -16.75
C THR A 21 22.43 29.37 -17.10
N PHE A 22 21.10 29.54 -17.11
CA PHE A 22 20.17 28.51 -17.60
C PHE A 22 20.07 28.50 -19.13
N CYS A 23 20.23 29.65 -19.79
CA CYS A 23 20.29 29.74 -21.26
C CYS A 23 21.67 29.40 -21.85
N LEU A 24 22.74 29.50 -21.05
CA LEU A 24 24.12 29.13 -21.40
C LEU A 24 24.53 27.78 -20.80
N TRP A 25 23.61 27.05 -20.17
CA TRP A 25 23.83 25.63 -19.94
C TRP A 25 24.05 24.99 -21.31
N PRO A 26 25.09 24.15 -21.49
CA PRO A 26 25.41 23.62 -22.80
C PRO A 26 24.14 22.98 -23.34
N GLN A 27 23.63 23.56 -24.43
CA GLN A 27 22.63 22.89 -25.24
C GLN A 27 23.17 21.49 -25.46
N ALA A 28 22.35 20.47 -25.20
CA ALA A 28 22.74 19.07 -25.32
C ALA A 28 23.68 18.92 -26.51
N ALA A 29 24.97 18.73 -26.23
CA ALA A 29 25.95 18.54 -27.26
C ALA A 29 25.55 17.23 -27.92
N ARG A 30 24.93 17.32 -29.09
CA ARG A 30 24.82 16.16 -29.96
C ARG A 30 26.25 15.77 -30.27
N ALA A 31 26.68 14.61 -29.77
CA ALA A 31 27.84 13.95 -30.35
C ALA A 31 27.41 13.53 -31.76
N ASP A 32 27.66 14.39 -32.74
CA ASP A 32 27.42 14.10 -34.16
C ASP A 32 28.52 13.18 -34.73
N HIS A 33 29.49 12.77 -33.91
CA HIS A 33 30.57 11.88 -34.25
C HIS A 33 30.47 10.53 -33.53
N LEU A 34 30.33 9.46 -34.31
CA LEU A 34 30.51 8.07 -33.84
C LEU A 34 32.00 7.73 -33.89
N CYS A 35 32.59 7.35 -32.75
CA CYS A 35 33.97 6.84 -32.72
C CYS A 35 34.06 5.58 -33.61
N ALA A 36 34.98 5.60 -34.57
CA ALA A 36 35.12 4.52 -35.54
C ALA A 36 36.00 3.40 -34.98
N GLY A 37 35.42 2.22 -34.76
CA GLY A 37 36.23 1.02 -34.46
C GLY A 37 35.52 -0.10 -33.71
N ARG A 38 34.58 0.20 -32.80
CA ARG A 38 33.74 -0.80 -32.08
C ARG A 38 32.37 -0.23 -31.68
N SER A 39 31.39 -1.09 -31.48
CA SER A 39 29.98 -0.70 -31.22
C SER A 39 29.70 -0.12 -29.83
N ASN A 40 30.68 -0.09 -28.92
CA ASN A 40 30.53 0.33 -27.52
C ASN A 40 31.43 1.53 -27.14
N GLU A 41 31.97 2.24 -28.12
CA GLU A 41 32.81 3.43 -27.93
C GLU A 41 31.94 4.70 -28.05
N TYR A 42 32.15 5.68 -27.16
CA TYR A 42 31.43 6.95 -27.18
C TYR A 42 32.36 8.14 -26.90
N THR A 43 32.05 9.29 -27.50
CA THR A 43 32.79 10.54 -27.30
C THR A 43 32.38 11.17 -25.98
N VAL A 44 33.35 11.41 -25.09
CA VAL A 44 33.10 12.03 -23.77
C VAL A 44 33.45 13.51 -23.75
N THR A 45 34.40 13.94 -24.58
CA THR A 45 34.80 15.34 -24.66
C THR A 45 35.31 15.67 -26.06
N GLU A 46 34.84 16.79 -26.61
CA GLU A 46 35.30 17.39 -27.85
C GLU A 46 35.93 18.75 -27.54
N VAL A 47 37.12 19.00 -28.09
CA VAL A 47 37.81 20.29 -28.07
C VAL A 47 37.66 20.90 -29.47
N TYR A 48 37.12 22.10 -29.52
CA TYR A 48 36.91 22.84 -30.77
C TYR A 48 37.97 23.93 -30.96
N ASP A 49 38.35 24.18 -32.20
CA ASP A 49 39.11 25.38 -32.57
C ASP A 49 38.24 26.63 -32.62
N GLU A 50 38.88 27.77 -32.87
CA GLU A 50 38.22 29.08 -32.97
C GLU A 50 37.27 29.21 -34.18
N PHE A 51 37.29 28.26 -35.11
CA PHE A 51 36.41 28.17 -36.27
C PHE A 51 35.30 27.12 -36.10
N GLY A 52 35.23 26.47 -34.93
CA GLY A 52 34.24 25.45 -34.60
C GLY A 52 34.56 24.06 -35.16
N GLY A 53 35.78 23.82 -35.64
CA GLY A 53 36.26 22.50 -36.04
C GLY A 53 36.71 21.68 -34.83
N VAL A 54 36.35 20.40 -34.77
CA VAL A 54 36.83 19.49 -33.71
C VAL A 54 38.32 19.21 -33.94
N VAL A 55 39.16 19.67 -33.02
CA VAL A 55 40.62 19.47 -33.06
C VAL A 55 41.09 18.29 -32.20
N GLU A 56 40.33 17.94 -31.17
CA GLU A 56 40.61 16.79 -30.33
C GLU A 56 39.29 16.18 -29.84
N ALA A 57 39.14 14.86 -29.96
CA ALA A 57 38.00 14.12 -29.43
C ALA A 57 38.52 12.95 -28.60
N TRP A 58 38.06 12.86 -27.35
CA TRP A 58 38.41 11.77 -26.45
C TRP A 58 37.29 10.73 -26.47
N CYS A 59 37.61 9.57 -27.04
CA CYS A 59 36.74 8.40 -27.03
C CYS A 59 37.05 7.56 -25.76
N GLU A 60 36.02 7.26 -24.97
CA GLU A 60 36.14 6.39 -23.81
C GLU A 60 35.46 5.04 -24.09
N TRP A 61 36.11 3.96 -23.66
CA TRP A 61 35.57 2.61 -23.78
C TRP A 61 34.64 2.33 -22.61
N GLY A 62 33.39 1.97 -22.88
CA GLY A 62 32.58 1.27 -21.89
C GLY A 62 33.19 -0.12 -21.66
N SER A 63 34.05 -0.27 -20.65
CA SER A 63 34.57 -1.60 -20.30
C SER A 63 33.42 -2.42 -19.73
N ASP A 64 33.23 -3.63 -20.24
CA ASP A 64 32.13 -4.56 -19.88
C ASP A 64 32.19 -5.06 -18.41
N GLY A 65 32.92 -4.38 -17.51
CA GLY A 65 33.14 -4.80 -16.13
C GLY A 65 33.47 -3.70 -15.12
N ALA A 66 33.44 -2.41 -15.48
CA ALA A 66 33.61 -1.32 -14.51
C ALA A 66 32.29 -0.54 -14.38
N GLU A 67 31.63 -0.67 -13.22
CA GLU A 67 30.42 0.09 -12.85
C GLU A 67 30.63 1.62 -12.85
N SER A 68 31.86 2.11 -13.04
CA SER A 68 32.22 3.52 -12.99
C SER A 68 32.01 4.30 -14.30
N ALA A 69 31.70 3.63 -15.42
CA ALA A 69 31.46 4.29 -16.71
C ALA A 69 30.21 3.74 -17.41
N ALA A 70 29.11 3.58 -16.66
CA ALA A 70 27.80 3.45 -17.29
C ALA A 70 27.57 4.72 -18.13
N ALA A 71 27.63 4.57 -19.46
CA ALA A 71 27.39 5.66 -20.41
C ALA A 71 26.20 6.49 -19.94
N MET A 72 26.38 7.80 -19.75
CA MET A 72 25.27 8.68 -19.41
C MET A 72 24.19 8.48 -20.48
N ARG A 73 23.09 7.81 -20.11
CA ARG A 73 21.96 7.61 -21.01
C ARG A 73 21.36 8.98 -21.30
N TYR A 74 21.58 9.46 -22.51
CA TYR A 74 20.86 10.62 -23.03
C TYR A 74 19.44 10.18 -23.38
N TYR A 75 18.45 10.78 -22.71
CA TYR A 75 17.04 10.61 -23.03
C TYR A 75 16.63 11.65 -24.08
N SER A 76 15.87 11.23 -25.09
CA SER A 76 15.27 12.14 -26.06
C SER A 76 14.24 13.08 -25.40
N PRO A 77 13.88 14.22 -26.02
CA PRO A 77 12.80 15.07 -25.52
C PRO A 77 11.47 14.31 -25.33
N GLU A 78 11.18 13.33 -26.19
CA GLU A 78 10.01 12.46 -26.09
C GLU A 78 10.12 11.51 -24.89
N GLU A 79 11.29 10.93 -24.64
CA GLU A 79 11.53 10.07 -23.47
C GLU A 79 11.44 10.87 -22.16
N TRP A 80 11.96 12.09 -22.13
CA TRP A 80 11.80 13.01 -21.00
C TRP A 80 10.34 13.38 -20.76
N LYS A 81 9.59 13.66 -21.83
CA LYS A 81 8.16 13.93 -21.75
C LYS A 81 7.40 12.71 -21.21
N ALA A 82 7.66 11.52 -21.73
CA ALA A 82 7.05 10.29 -21.26
C ALA A 82 7.38 10.01 -19.78
N PHE A 83 8.63 10.25 -19.35
CA PHE A 83 9.03 10.14 -17.95
C PHE A 83 8.27 11.13 -17.06
N ALA A 84 8.16 12.40 -17.48
CA ALA A 84 7.45 13.42 -16.72
C ALA A 84 5.95 13.15 -16.64
N GLU A 85 5.32 12.70 -17.74
CA GLU A 85 3.91 12.29 -17.79
C GLU A 85 3.67 11.08 -16.87
N HIS A 86 4.52 10.06 -16.95
CA HIS A 86 4.44 8.91 -16.04
C HIS A 86 4.62 9.32 -14.58
N GLY A 87 5.56 10.22 -14.29
CA GLY A 87 5.75 10.78 -12.94
C GLY A 87 4.51 11.51 -12.43
N ALA A 88 3.86 12.29 -13.28
CA ALA A 88 2.61 12.98 -12.94
C ALA A 88 1.45 12.00 -12.69
N GLU A 89 1.34 10.93 -13.48
CA GLU A 89 0.35 9.86 -13.27
C GLU A 89 0.58 9.14 -11.94
N VAL A 90 1.83 8.79 -11.63
CA VAL A 90 2.20 8.15 -10.36
C VAL A 90 1.88 9.08 -9.18
N GLU A 91 2.21 10.36 -9.27
CA GLU A 91 1.88 11.32 -8.21
C GLU A 91 0.37 11.53 -8.04
N ALA A 92 -0.40 11.56 -9.13
CA ALA A 92 -1.85 11.62 -9.07
C ALA A 92 -2.44 10.37 -8.39
N ALA A 93 -1.94 9.18 -8.71
CA ALA A 93 -2.31 7.93 -8.04
C ALA A 93 -1.96 7.96 -6.55
N ASN A 94 -0.74 8.38 -6.20
CA ASN A 94 -0.29 8.52 -4.81
C ASN A 94 -1.11 9.55 -4.02
N ALA A 95 -1.50 10.67 -4.64
CA ALA A 95 -2.37 11.66 -4.02
C ALA A 95 -3.76 11.09 -3.72
N GLN A 96 -4.34 10.36 -4.67
CA GLN A 96 -5.62 9.69 -4.49
C GLN A 96 -5.56 8.63 -3.39
N GLU A 97 -4.49 7.83 -3.35
CA GLU A 97 -4.28 6.85 -2.27
C GLU A 97 -4.20 7.50 -0.90
N ARG A 98 -3.49 8.64 -0.76
CA ARG A 98 -3.43 9.38 0.51
C ARG A 98 -4.80 9.88 0.96
N ILE A 99 -5.62 10.39 0.03
CA ILE A 99 -7.00 10.82 0.33
C ILE A 99 -7.84 9.65 0.82
N LEU A 100 -7.78 8.51 0.12
CA LEU A 100 -8.49 7.29 0.49
C LEU A 100 -8.01 6.75 1.84
N ALA A 101 -6.70 6.76 2.10
CA ALA A 101 -6.13 6.37 3.39
C ALA A 101 -6.65 7.26 4.53
N GLY A 102 -6.73 8.57 4.32
CA GLY A 102 -7.31 9.50 5.29
C GLY A 102 -8.81 9.26 5.55
N LYS A 103 -9.58 8.94 4.51
CA LYS A 103 -11.00 8.54 4.65
C LYS A 103 -11.14 7.25 5.45
N ARG A 104 -10.39 6.21 5.09
CA ARG A 104 -10.35 4.91 5.80
C ARG A 104 -9.95 5.09 7.27
N TYR A 105 -8.94 5.91 7.53
CA TYR A 105 -8.49 6.17 8.91
C TYR A 105 -9.61 6.77 9.76
N ARG A 106 -10.35 7.76 9.24
CA ARG A 106 -11.52 8.33 9.94
C ARG A 106 -12.62 7.28 10.17
N GLN A 107 -12.90 6.44 9.17
CA GLN A 107 -13.88 5.36 9.31
C GLN A 107 -13.45 4.30 10.34
N LEU A 108 -12.16 4.00 10.46
CA LEU A 108 -11.64 3.11 11.50
C LEU A 108 -11.72 3.72 12.90
N GLN A 109 -11.68 5.05 13.02
CA GLN A 109 -11.97 5.73 14.29
C GLN A 109 -13.45 5.61 14.67
N GLU A 110 -14.34 5.49 13.68
CA GLU A 110 -15.78 5.35 13.87
C GLU A 110 -16.23 3.91 14.17
N GLY A 111 -15.41 2.88 13.85
CA GLY A 111 -15.70 1.47 14.16
C GLY A 111 -16.46 0.71 13.07
N VAL A 112 -16.16 1.02 11.80
CA VAL A 112 -16.92 0.57 10.63
C VAL A 112 -16.75 -0.92 10.30
N TRP A 113 -17.83 -1.54 9.85
CA TRP A 113 -17.86 -2.90 9.27
C TRP A 113 -17.74 -2.87 7.74
N PHE A 114 -17.23 -3.96 7.16
CA PHE A 114 -17.20 -4.15 5.71
C PHE A 114 -17.05 -5.63 5.30
N MET A 115 -17.44 -5.91 4.06
CA MET A 115 -17.06 -7.15 3.38
C MET A 115 -15.79 -6.98 2.55
N PRO A 116 -14.90 -7.99 2.51
CA PRO A 116 -13.77 -7.99 1.58
C PRO A 116 -14.23 -7.72 0.14
N GLY A 117 -13.60 -6.75 -0.52
CA GLY A 117 -13.96 -6.34 -1.88
C GLY A 117 -15.00 -5.21 -1.97
N GLU A 118 -15.59 -4.77 -0.85
CA GLU A 118 -16.51 -3.63 -0.82
C GLU A 118 -15.83 -2.34 -0.31
N GLU A 119 -16.22 -1.18 -0.87
CA GLU A 119 -15.81 0.12 -0.35
C GLU A 119 -16.26 0.28 1.11
N PRO A 120 -15.47 0.93 1.98
CA PRO A 120 -14.25 1.69 1.67
C PRO A 120 -12.96 0.83 1.61
N PHE A 121 -13.07 -0.49 1.79
CA PHE A 121 -11.94 -1.41 1.95
C PHE A 121 -11.75 -2.37 0.77
N ALA A 122 -12.32 -2.07 -0.40
CA ALA A 122 -12.27 -2.92 -1.58
C ALA A 122 -10.83 -3.27 -2.03
N GLY A 123 -9.88 -2.35 -1.79
CA GLY A 123 -8.46 -2.54 -2.08
C GLY A 123 -7.64 -3.20 -0.95
N TRP A 124 -8.30 -3.66 0.11
CA TRP A 124 -7.61 -4.20 1.28
C TRP A 124 -7.82 -5.70 1.42
N SER A 125 -6.73 -6.44 1.25
CA SER A 125 -6.69 -7.86 1.55
C SER A 125 -6.21 -8.07 2.98
N SER A 126 -7.02 -8.73 3.81
CA SER A 126 -6.49 -9.41 4.99
C SER A 126 -5.38 -10.32 4.48
N GLY A 127 -4.15 -10.20 4.98
CA GLY A 127 -2.91 -10.76 4.43
C GLY A 127 -2.81 -12.30 4.24
N SER A 128 -3.91 -13.00 4.03
CA SER A 128 -3.96 -14.17 3.16
C SER A 128 -3.85 -13.72 1.69
N THR A 129 -2.66 -13.26 1.31
CA THR A 129 -2.29 -13.21 -0.11
C THR A 129 -2.17 -14.65 -0.61
N SER A 130 -3.28 -15.20 -1.09
CA SER A 130 -3.25 -15.72 -2.46
C SER A 130 -2.73 -14.58 -3.34
N THR A 131 -1.51 -14.75 -3.82
CA THR A 131 -0.82 -13.86 -4.76
C THR A 131 -1.68 -13.65 -5.99
N THR A 132 -2.51 -12.61 -6.00
CA THR A 132 -3.12 -12.12 -7.24
C THR A 132 -2.47 -10.79 -7.56
N ARG A 133 -1.75 -10.75 -8.69
CA ARG A 133 -1.15 -9.54 -9.26
C ARG A 133 -2.22 -8.44 -9.41
N PRO A 134 -1.83 -7.15 -9.29
CA PRO A 134 -2.74 -6.06 -9.64
C PRO A 134 -3.05 -6.17 -11.14
N GLY A 135 -4.33 -6.34 -11.48
CA GLY A 135 -4.80 -6.32 -12.88
C GLY A 135 -5.56 -7.56 -13.37
N THR A 136 -5.56 -8.67 -12.64
CA THR A 136 -6.47 -9.79 -12.93
C THR A 136 -7.64 -9.76 -11.97
N ARG A 137 -8.86 -9.43 -12.47
CA ARG A 137 -10.09 -10.01 -11.91
C ARG A 137 -9.93 -11.52 -12.07
N GLY A 138 -9.40 -12.16 -11.03
CA GLY A 138 -9.34 -13.61 -10.97
C GLY A 138 -10.76 -14.15 -11.09
N PRO A 139 -10.92 -15.35 -11.67
CA PRO A 139 -12.22 -16.03 -11.65
C PRO A 139 -12.65 -16.15 -10.18
N GLU A 140 -13.96 -16.15 -9.93
CA GLU A 140 -14.56 -16.43 -8.63
C GLU A 140 -14.06 -17.77 -8.07
N THR A 141 -12.87 -17.79 -7.47
CA THR A 141 -12.30 -18.98 -6.84
C THR A 141 -12.99 -19.13 -5.49
N GLY A 142 -14.15 -19.79 -5.47
CA GLY A 142 -14.78 -20.38 -4.27
C GLY A 142 -14.75 -19.50 -3.01
N GLY A 143 -15.21 -18.26 -3.11
CA GLY A 143 -15.04 -17.24 -2.07
C GLY A 143 -15.66 -17.63 -0.74
N SER A 144 -14.83 -17.76 0.31
CA SER A 144 -15.30 -17.97 1.67
C SER A 144 -16.12 -16.77 2.14
N CYS A 145 -17.39 -16.98 2.45
CA CYS A 145 -18.28 -15.92 2.97
C CYS A 145 -17.73 -15.34 4.27
N THR A 146 -17.29 -14.08 4.20
CA THR A 146 -16.58 -13.41 5.30
C THR A 146 -17.03 -11.97 5.43
N VAL A 147 -17.30 -11.53 6.66
CA VAL A 147 -17.55 -10.14 7.04
C VAL A 147 -16.55 -9.74 8.10
N SER A 148 -16.24 -8.45 8.20
CA SER A 148 -15.27 -7.98 9.19
C SER A 148 -15.55 -6.58 9.72
N PHE A 149 -15.26 -6.38 10.99
CA PHE A 149 -15.38 -5.13 11.73
C PHE A 149 -13.98 -4.64 12.07
N TRP A 150 -13.65 -3.41 11.70
CA TRP A 150 -12.29 -2.92 11.86
C TRP A 150 -12.22 -1.61 12.62
N THR A 151 -11.17 -1.52 13.42
CA THR A 151 -10.81 -0.38 14.25
C THR A 151 -9.32 -0.11 14.11
N LEU A 152 -8.83 0.96 14.72
CA LEU A 152 -7.39 1.20 14.81
C LEU A 152 -6.65 0.14 15.64
N ASP A 153 -7.34 -0.48 16.59
CA ASP A 153 -6.75 -1.46 17.50
C ASP A 153 -6.72 -2.89 16.92
N GLY A 154 -7.53 -3.15 15.90
CA GLY A 154 -7.61 -4.45 15.27
C GLY A 154 -8.93 -4.74 14.55
N ALA A 155 -9.24 -6.03 14.43
CA ALA A 155 -10.35 -6.55 13.67
C ALA A 155 -11.14 -7.63 14.42
N VAL A 156 -12.41 -7.73 14.09
CA VAL A 156 -13.21 -8.94 14.28
C VAL A 156 -13.64 -9.46 12.92
N THR A 157 -13.31 -10.69 12.59
CA THR A 157 -13.64 -11.33 11.31
C THR A 157 -14.57 -12.51 11.57
N LEU A 158 -15.68 -12.58 10.86
CA LEU A 158 -16.61 -13.71 10.90
C LEU A 158 -16.59 -14.38 9.54
N SER A 159 -16.19 -15.65 9.50
CA SER A 159 -15.99 -16.38 8.24
C SER A 159 -16.62 -17.76 8.31
N ALA A 160 -17.26 -18.16 7.21
CA ALA A 160 -17.86 -19.48 7.06
C ALA A 160 -17.20 -20.24 5.89
N PRO A 161 -15.95 -20.70 6.05
CA PRO A 161 -15.23 -21.42 4.99
C PRO A 161 -15.91 -22.73 4.60
N GLY A 162 -16.65 -23.36 5.52
CA GLY A 162 -17.45 -24.56 5.24
C GLY A 162 -18.81 -24.28 4.59
N GLY A 163 -19.10 -23.05 4.18
CA GLY A 163 -20.42 -22.68 3.66
C GLY A 163 -21.48 -22.63 4.76
N ARG A 164 -22.76 -22.74 4.37
CA ARG A 164 -23.90 -22.49 5.26
C ARG A 164 -24.00 -23.53 6.38
N ASN A 165 -23.79 -24.81 6.04
CA ASN A 165 -23.92 -25.92 6.97
C ASN A 165 -22.58 -26.45 7.50
N GLY A 166 -21.44 -26.02 6.93
CA GLY A 166 -20.11 -26.41 7.39
C GLY A 166 -19.50 -25.43 8.37
N VAL A 167 -18.30 -25.79 8.85
CA VAL A 167 -17.57 -25.08 9.91
C VAL A 167 -17.42 -23.59 9.61
N ALA A 168 -17.67 -22.79 10.65
CA ALA A 168 -17.47 -21.35 10.66
C ALA A 168 -16.51 -20.94 11.77
N VAL A 169 -16.03 -19.70 11.71
CA VAL A 169 -15.07 -19.15 12.67
C VAL A 169 -15.35 -17.68 12.97
N ILE A 170 -15.03 -17.28 14.20
CA ILE A 170 -14.90 -15.87 14.61
C ILE A 170 -13.45 -15.65 15.01
N SER A 171 -12.79 -14.68 14.39
CA SER A 171 -11.39 -14.34 14.64
C SER A 171 -11.27 -12.92 15.16
N TYR A 172 -10.56 -12.76 16.27
CA TYR A 172 -10.17 -11.46 16.82
C TYR A 172 -8.69 -11.26 16.56
N MET A 173 -8.33 -10.14 15.94
CA MET A 173 -6.95 -9.84 15.56
C MET A 173 -6.56 -8.45 16.03
N GLY A 174 -5.39 -8.28 16.63
CA GLY A 174 -4.94 -6.98 17.09
C GLY A 174 -3.49 -6.97 17.58
N TYR A 175 -2.92 -5.78 17.75
CA TYR A 175 -1.55 -5.62 18.24
C TYR A 175 -1.41 -5.90 19.74
N THR A 176 -2.50 -5.77 20.49
CA THR A 176 -2.55 -6.05 21.94
C THR A 176 -2.73 -7.53 22.26
N ILE A 177 -3.11 -8.34 21.26
CA ILE A 177 -3.20 -9.79 21.36
C ILE A 177 -1.77 -10.37 21.22
N PRO A 178 -1.34 -11.28 22.12
CA PRO A 178 -0.04 -11.94 21.99
C PRO A 178 0.11 -12.63 20.63
N ALA A 179 1.27 -12.45 19.99
CA ALA A 179 1.59 -13.04 18.68
C ALA A 179 2.61 -14.20 18.86
N PRO A 180 2.16 -15.42 19.21
CA PRO A 180 3.08 -16.52 19.48
C PRO A 180 3.82 -16.98 18.21
N ASP A 181 5.00 -17.58 18.39
CA ASP A 181 5.74 -18.18 17.27
C ASP A 181 5.14 -19.49 16.76
N LYS A 182 4.44 -20.20 17.64
CA LYS A 182 3.71 -21.43 17.30
C LYS A 182 2.23 -21.26 17.58
N THR A 183 1.41 -21.67 16.62
CA THR A 183 -0.04 -21.77 16.78
C THR A 183 -0.37 -22.80 17.86
N GLY A 184 -1.38 -22.53 18.69
CA GLY A 184 -1.82 -23.46 19.72
C GLY A 184 -3.19 -23.13 20.30
N LYS A 185 -3.78 -24.09 21.03
CA LYS A 185 -5.04 -23.86 21.75
C LYS A 185 -4.76 -23.28 23.14
N ARG A 186 -5.55 -22.28 23.54
CA ARG A 186 -5.49 -21.66 24.88
C ARG A 186 -6.88 -21.33 25.40
N LYS A 187 -7.00 -21.20 26.72
CA LYS A 187 -8.23 -20.74 27.37
C LYS A 187 -8.24 -19.22 27.44
N PHE A 188 -9.35 -18.62 27.03
CA PHE A 188 -9.61 -17.20 27.11
C PHE A 188 -10.92 -16.96 27.85
N SER A 189 -11.03 -15.80 28.48
CA SER A 189 -12.31 -15.27 28.94
C SER A 189 -12.83 -14.34 27.84
N LEU A 190 -13.95 -14.72 27.24
CA LEU A 190 -14.66 -13.91 26.24
C LEU A 190 -15.90 -13.33 26.91
N THR A 191 -15.99 -12.02 26.96
CA THR A 191 -17.20 -11.31 27.36
C THR A 191 -17.90 -10.79 26.12
N GLN A 192 -19.18 -11.12 25.96
CA GLN A 192 -20.05 -10.62 24.91
C GLN A 192 -21.40 -10.26 25.53
N SER A 193 -21.92 -9.08 25.22
CA SER A 193 -23.26 -8.64 25.65
C SER A 193 -23.47 -8.77 27.16
N GLY A 194 -22.42 -8.45 27.94
CA GLY A 194 -22.40 -8.54 29.41
C GLY A 194 -22.13 -9.94 30.00
N ALA A 195 -22.22 -11.01 29.22
CA ALA A 195 -21.96 -12.37 29.68
C ALA A 195 -20.49 -12.76 29.46
N THR A 196 -19.82 -13.28 30.51
CA THR A 196 -18.44 -13.79 30.40
C THR A 196 -18.42 -15.30 30.39
N GLN A 197 -17.76 -15.88 29.37
CA GLN A 197 -17.56 -17.31 29.23
C GLN A 197 -16.06 -17.64 29.14
N THR A 198 -15.67 -18.80 29.68
CA THR A 198 -14.32 -19.34 29.49
C THR A 198 -14.35 -20.30 28.30
N VAL A 199 -13.58 -19.97 27.27
CA VAL A 199 -13.63 -20.61 25.96
C VAL A 199 -12.23 -21.04 25.54
N THR A 200 -12.12 -22.22 24.92
CA THR A 200 -10.86 -22.68 24.33
C THR A 200 -10.82 -22.26 22.87
N ALA A 201 -9.79 -21.53 22.49
CA ALA A 201 -9.62 -20.99 21.15
C ALA A 201 -8.19 -21.20 20.64
N THR A 202 -8.01 -21.10 19.33
CA THR A 202 -6.70 -21.17 18.70
C THR A 202 -6.08 -19.77 18.71
N ILE A 203 -4.88 -19.64 19.27
CA ILE A 203 -4.06 -18.44 19.15
C ILE A 203 -2.98 -18.65 18.10
N SER A 204 -2.80 -17.65 17.24
CA SER A 204 -1.84 -17.66 16.14
C SER A 204 -1.28 -16.26 15.92
N LYS A 205 -0.38 -16.15 14.96
CA LYS A 205 0.25 -14.90 14.54
C LYS A 205 -0.05 -14.64 13.07
N VAL A 206 -0.36 -13.39 12.76
CA VAL A 206 -0.63 -12.92 11.40
C VAL A 206 0.19 -11.67 11.09
N GLY A 207 0.37 -11.37 9.81
CA GLY A 207 1.23 -10.29 9.34
C GLY A 207 2.72 -10.65 9.27
N LEU A 208 3.51 -9.74 8.67
CA LEU A 208 4.93 -9.94 8.39
C LEU A 208 5.81 -8.86 9.04
N GLY A 209 7.07 -9.21 9.32
CA GLY A 209 8.07 -8.27 9.83
C GLY A 209 7.67 -7.61 11.15
N LYS A 210 7.74 -6.27 11.21
CA LYS A 210 7.38 -5.45 12.38
C LYS A 210 5.87 -5.25 12.56
N ARG A 211 5.04 -5.68 11.60
CA ARG A 211 3.58 -5.50 11.61
C ARG A 211 2.83 -6.77 12.01
N LYS A 212 3.44 -7.59 12.87
CA LYS A 212 2.85 -8.83 13.38
C LYS A 212 1.74 -8.53 14.38
N GLN A 213 0.63 -9.24 14.27
CA GLN A 213 -0.50 -9.17 15.20
C GLN A 213 -0.79 -10.56 15.77
N GLY A 214 -1.31 -10.60 16.98
CA GLY A 214 -1.91 -11.82 17.52
C GLY A 214 -3.32 -12.01 16.95
N MET A 215 -3.70 -13.26 16.76
CA MET A 215 -5.06 -13.62 16.33
C MET A 215 -5.60 -14.75 17.21
N VAL A 216 -6.81 -14.58 17.74
CA VAL A 216 -7.54 -15.60 18.48
C VAL A 216 -8.78 -16.01 17.68
N THR A 217 -8.86 -17.29 17.33
CA THR A 217 -9.91 -17.85 16.48
C THR A 217 -10.75 -18.87 17.24
N PHE A 218 -12.05 -18.61 17.28
CA PHE A 218 -13.09 -19.46 17.83
C PHE A 218 -13.75 -20.25 16.71
N ALA A 219 -13.91 -21.56 16.91
CA ALA A 219 -14.70 -22.40 16.01
C ALA A 219 -16.19 -22.24 16.33
N VAL A 220 -17.00 -22.08 15.30
CA VAL A 220 -18.46 -22.04 15.35
C VAL A 220 -18.98 -23.25 14.57
N PRO A 221 -19.98 -23.99 15.08
CA PRO A 221 -20.35 -25.27 14.47
C PRO A 221 -20.84 -25.18 13.02
N SER A 222 -21.49 -24.07 12.64
CA SER A 222 -21.91 -23.85 11.27
C SER A 222 -22.00 -22.38 10.87
N GLY A 223 -22.01 -22.10 9.56
CA GLY A 223 -22.30 -20.77 9.01
C GLY A 223 -23.67 -20.22 9.43
N ASN A 224 -24.72 -21.07 9.49
CA ASN A 224 -26.03 -20.67 9.99
C ASN A 224 -26.00 -20.19 11.45
N ILE A 225 -25.26 -20.91 12.30
CA ILE A 225 -25.10 -20.49 13.71
C ILE A 225 -24.31 -19.18 13.78
N LEU A 226 -23.27 -19.03 12.94
CA LEU A 226 -22.49 -17.80 12.86
C LEU A 226 -23.38 -16.60 12.52
N VAL A 227 -24.22 -16.70 11.48
CA VAL A 227 -25.17 -15.64 11.09
C VAL A 227 -26.13 -15.32 12.23
N GLY A 228 -26.69 -16.34 12.89
CA GLY A 228 -27.61 -16.14 14.01
C GLY A 228 -26.98 -15.48 15.24
N ALA A 229 -25.65 -15.56 15.38
CA ALA A 229 -24.91 -15.00 16.51
C ALA A 229 -24.51 -13.52 16.33
N ILE A 230 -24.79 -12.91 15.18
CA ILE A 230 -24.43 -11.50 14.91
C ILE A 230 -25.54 -10.59 15.43
N GLU A 231 -25.25 -9.88 16.51
CA GLU A 231 -26.08 -8.80 17.05
C GLU A 231 -25.80 -7.47 16.32
N ASP A 232 -26.79 -6.56 16.30
CA ASP A 232 -26.64 -5.25 15.62
C ASP A 232 -25.54 -4.39 16.24
N VAL A 233 -25.52 -4.36 17.57
CA VAL A 233 -24.48 -3.73 18.37
C VAL A 233 -23.98 -4.80 19.33
N GLN A 234 -22.67 -5.02 19.37
CA GLN A 234 -22.11 -6.01 20.28
C GLN A 234 -20.79 -5.53 20.86
N ASP A 235 -20.75 -5.50 22.18
CA ASP A 235 -19.52 -5.36 22.94
C ASP A 235 -18.77 -6.67 22.98
N TYR A 236 -17.45 -6.60 22.87
CA TYR A 236 -16.58 -7.75 23.05
C TYR A 236 -15.38 -7.39 23.92
N ARG A 237 -14.99 -8.34 24.76
CA ARG A 237 -13.75 -8.25 25.55
C ARG A 237 -13.12 -9.63 25.64
N LEU A 238 -11.87 -9.71 25.22
CA LEU A 238 -11.05 -10.89 25.29
C LEU A 238 -10.00 -10.70 26.40
N ALA A 239 -9.93 -11.64 27.33
CA ALA A 239 -8.93 -11.65 28.38
C ALA A 239 -8.19 -13.00 28.46
N GLU A 240 -6.91 -12.93 28.79
CA GLU A 240 -6.05 -14.08 29.07
C GLU A 240 -5.46 -13.89 30.47
N LYS A 241 -5.58 -14.90 31.34
CA LYS A 241 -5.08 -14.85 32.74
C LYS A 241 -5.56 -13.61 33.52
N GLY A 242 -6.83 -13.23 33.35
CA GLY A 242 -7.44 -12.09 34.03
C GLY A 242 -7.10 -10.71 33.46
N LYS A 243 -6.19 -10.63 32.47
CA LYS A 243 -5.84 -9.37 31.80
C LYS A 243 -6.60 -9.26 30.48
N THR A 244 -7.29 -8.13 30.27
CA THR A 244 -7.86 -7.79 28.96
C THR A 244 -6.73 -7.61 27.92
N ILE A 245 -6.82 -8.36 26.82
CA ILE A 245 -5.85 -8.33 25.71
C ILE A 245 -6.46 -7.77 24.43
N PHE A 246 -7.78 -7.68 24.33
CA PHE A 246 -8.48 -7.05 23.21
C PHE A 246 -9.90 -6.69 23.64
N SER A 247 -10.42 -5.57 23.18
CA SER A 247 -11.80 -5.17 23.46
C SER A 247 -12.28 -4.18 22.42
N GLY A 248 -13.59 -4.05 22.33
CA GLY A 248 -14.22 -3.05 21.48
C GLY A 248 -15.72 -3.28 21.42
N GLN A 249 -16.32 -2.59 20.48
CA GLN A 249 -17.72 -2.70 20.15
C GLN A 249 -17.82 -2.64 18.62
N TRP A 250 -18.73 -3.40 18.05
CA TRP A 250 -19.18 -3.15 16.68
C TRP A 250 -20.62 -2.67 16.64
N HIS A 251 -20.96 -1.99 15.55
CA HIS A 251 -22.31 -1.54 15.21
C HIS A 251 -22.67 -1.99 13.79
N ASP A 252 -23.91 -1.73 13.37
CA ASP A 252 -24.47 -2.12 12.06
C ASP A 252 -24.35 -3.63 11.78
N GLY A 253 -24.31 -4.45 12.82
CA GLY A 253 -24.15 -5.90 12.73
C GLY A 253 -25.28 -6.56 11.94
N LEU A 254 -26.50 -6.00 11.92
CA LEU A 254 -27.58 -6.53 11.08
C LEU A 254 -27.26 -6.42 9.58
N LYS A 255 -26.62 -5.33 9.15
CA LYS A 255 -26.20 -5.18 7.75
C LYS A 255 -25.13 -6.22 7.39
N ALA A 256 -24.16 -6.42 8.28
CA ALA A 256 -23.13 -7.45 8.12
C ALA A 256 -23.74 -8.86 8.10
N ARG A 257 -24.68 -9.14 9.02
CA ARG A 257 -25.42 -10.41 9.10
C ARG A 257 -26.15 -10.70 7.79
N ASP A 258 -26.90 -9.73 7.28
CA ASP A 258 -27.69 -9.89 6.07
C ASP A 258 -26.78 -10.08 4.84
N ALA A 259 -25.63 -9.40 4.81
CA ALA A 259 -24.62 -9.58 3.77
C ALA A 259 -24.00 -11.00 3.81
N LEU A 260 -23.63 -11.48 5.01
CA LEU A 260 -23.11 -12.83 5.20
C LEU A 260 -24.14 -13.89 4.81
N ALA A 261 -25.40 -13.72 5.22
CA ALA A 261 -26.51 -14.62 4.87
C ALA A 261 -26.74 -14.69 3.36
N ARG A 262 -26.71 -13.55 2.66
CA ARG A 262 -26.81 -13.49 1.19
C ARG A 262 -25.66 -14.21 0.50
N CYS A 263 -24.44 -14.10 1.03
CA CYS A 263 -23.31 -14.86 0.52
C CYS A 263 -23.53 -16.37 0.71
N LEU A 264 -23.86 -16.79 1.94
CA LEU A 264 -24.06 -18.20 2.29
C LEU A 264 -25.20 -18.88 1.53
N ALA A 265 -26.20 -18.12 1.08
CA ALA A 265 -27.27 -18.64 0.21
C ALA A 265 -26.74 -19.21 -1.11
N ARG A 266 -25.57 -18.75 -1.59
CA ARG A 266 -24.89 -19.27 -2.80
C ARG A 266 -23.92 -20.42 -2.49
N HIS A 267 -23.68 -20.71 -1.21
CA HIS A 267 -22.71 -21.70 -0.73
C HIS A 267 -23.36 -22.59 0.36
N PRO A 268 -24.31 -23.47 -0.01
CA PRO A 268 -25.13 -24.25 0.93
C PRO A 268 -24.35 -25.27 1.77
#